data_AF-A0AAI8YV29-F1
#
_entry.id   AF-A0AAI8YV29-F1
#
_cell.length_a   1.000
_cell.length_b   1.000
_cell.length_c   1.000
_cell.angle_alpha   90.00
_cell.angle_beta   90.00
_cell.angle_gamma   90.00
#
_symmetry.space_group_name_H-M   'P 1'
#
loop_
_entity.id
_entity.type
_entity.pdbx_description
1 polymer ?
#
loop_
_entity_poly.entity_id
_entity_poly.type
_entity_poly.pdbx_seq_one_letter_code
_entity_poly.pdbx_strand_id
1 'polypeptide(L)'
;MADSEHITYHFATMFPSLIPDSHRDQIVALLDEIHKLPFFTLSFGGHKAVVSPRGALTRMREMLDGNEISERHRKLLQAKWDMANKVDLNAKLTPEAIRDAEVTHKKFFDRICGYLPGNGDGPWMFGLQQPSAFDAHLVPVLVRLQDVGRGALLPGSLAEYAERAKKTREWQSVMNGLRTTMYMG
;
A
#
# COMPACT_ATOMS: atom_id res chain seq x y z
N MET A 1 -10.43 -15.27 -2.83
CA MET A 1 -9.89 -13.94 -3.18
C MET A 1 -8.37 -14.07 -3.06
N ALA A 2 -7.62 -13.73 -4.10
CA ALA A 2 -6.17 -13.68 -4.00
C ALA A 2 -5.81 -12.31 -3.39
N ASP A 3 -5.64 -12.29 -2.07
CA ASP A 3 -5.15 -11.12 -1.35
C ASP A 3 -3.65 -10.97 -1.63
N SER A 4 -3.14 -9.73 -1.74
CA SER A 4 -1.71 -9.50 -1.97
C SER A 4 -0.86 -10.11 -0.86
N GLU A 5 -1.41 -10.22 0.35
CA GLU A 5 -0.83 -10.95 1.47
C GLU A 5 -0.68 -12.45 1.19
N HIS A 6 -1.72 -13.13 0.69
CA HIS A 6 -1.66 -14.55 0.34
C HIS A 6 -0.66 -14.84 -0.79
N ILE A 7 -0.59 -13.95 -1.79
CA ILE A 7 0.42 -14.05 -2.85
C ILE A 7 1.82 -13.91 -2.24
N THR A 8 1.99 -12.99 -1.30
CA THR A 8 3.27 -12.77 -0.60
C THR A 8 3.68 -14.01 0.19
N TYR A 9 2.76 -14.64 0.94
CA TYR A 9 3.05 -15.89 1.64
C TYR A 9 3.38 -17.03 0.69
N HIS A 10 2.69 -17.13 -0.45
CA HIS A 10 3.03 -18.10 -1.47
C HIS A 10 4.45 -17.88 -2.01
N PHE A 11 4.84 -16.63 -2.32
CA PHE A 11 6.21 -16.32 -2.72
C PHE A 11 7.24 -16.65 -1.63
N ALA A 12 6.92 -16.41 -0.36
CA ALA A 12 7.81 -16.74 0.75
C ALA A 12 8.09 -18.25 0.87
N THR A 13 7.23 -19.13 0.34
CA THR A 13 7.52 -20.58 0.25
C THR A 13 8.64 -20.90 -0.75
N MET A 14 8.80 -20.08 -1.79
CA MET A 14 9.83 -20.24 -2.82
C MET A 14 11.07 -19.40 -2.54
N PHE A 15 10.91 -18.29 -1.82
CA PHE A 15 11.96 -17.35 -1.47
C PHE A 15 11.94 -17.11 0.06
N PRO A 16 12.51 -18.02 0.86
CA PRO A 16 12.47 -17.93 2.33
C PRO A 16 13.10 -16.65 2.90
N SER A 17 14.00 -15.99 2.16
CA SER A 17 14.59 -14.71 2.56
C SER A 17 13.57 -13.57 2.65
N LEU A 18 12.36 -13.71 2.07
CA LEU A 18 11.28 -12.75 2.24
C LEU A 18 10.70 -12.78 3.66
N ILE A 19 10.74 -13.92 4.35
CA ILE A 19 10.29 -14.09 5.73
C ILE A 19 11.32 -14.98 6.45
N PRO A 20 12.50 -14.43 6.79
CA PRO A 20 13.56 -15.18 7.45
C PRO A 20 13.10 -15.64 8.84
N ASP A 21 13.51 -16.83 9.26
CA ASP A 21 13.09 -17.42 10.53
C ASP A 21 13.46 -16.56 11.74
N SER A 22 14.55 -15.78 11.66
CA SER A 22 14.99 -14.89 12.73
C SER A 22 14.00 -13.78 13.09
N HIS A 23 13.10 -13.41 12.16
CA HIS A 23 12.12 -12.32 12.32
C HIS A 23 10.71 -12.70 11.83
N ARG A 24 10.44 -14.00 11.67
CA ARG A 24 9.21 -14.51 11.06
C ARG A 24 7.96 -13.95 11.74
N ASP A 25 7.88 -14.09 13.07
CA ASP A 25 6.69 -13.70 13.83
C ASP A 25 6.44 -12.20 13.74
N GLN A 26 7.50 -11.39 13.80
CA GLN A 26 7.40 -9.94 13.66
C GLN A 26 6.95 -9.54 12.26
N ILE A 27 7.55 -10.12 11.22
CA ILE A 27 7.21 -9.82 9.81
C ILE A 27 5.76 -10.20 9.51
N VAL A 28 5.32 -11.39 9.93
CA VAL A 28 3.94 -11.86 9.71
C VAL A 28 2.95 -10.97 10.44
N ALA A 29 3.19 -10.63 11.70
CA ALA A 29 2.31 -9.73 12.45
C ALA A 29 2.23 -8.32 11.82
N LEU A 30 3.35 -7.79 11.34
CA LEU A 30 3.40 -6.48 10.72
C LEU A 30 2.76 -6.45 9.32
N LEU A 31 2.84 -7.56 8.56
CA LEU A 31 2.11 -7.71 7.29
C LEU A 31 0.60 -7.71 7.53
N ASP A 32 0.10 -8.50 8.48
CA ASP A 32 -1.32 -8.51 8.82
C ASP A 32 -1.81 -7.12 9.26
N GLU A 33 -1.02 -6.42 10.08
CA GLU A 33 -1.38 -5.08 10.57
C GLU A 33 -1.34 -4.01 9.48
N ILE A 34 -0.34 -4.00 8.60
CA ILE A 34 -0.25 -3.00 7.52
C ILE A 34 -1.43 -3.14 6.55
N HIS A 35 -1.92 -4.36 6.30
CA HIS A 35 -3.10 -4.60 5.47
C HIS A 35 -4.42 -4.13 6.12
N LYS A 36 -4.45 -3.96 7.44
CA LYS A 36 -5.61 -3.46 8.19
C LYS A 36 -5.64 -1.95 8.33
N LEU A 37 -4.56 -1.25 8.00
CA LEU A 37 -4.51 0.20 8.10
C LEU A 37 -5.52 0.86 7.13
N PRO A 38 -6.16 1.98 7.53
CA PRO A 38 -7.13 2.69 6.70
C PRO A 38 -6.46 3.50 5.56
N PHE A 39 -5.63 2.86 4.74
CA PHE A 39 -4.85 3.49 3.67
C PHE A 39 -5.71 4.17 2.62
N PHE A 40 -6.87 3.58 2.33
CA PHE A 40 -7.83 4.18 1.40
C PHE A 40 -8.25 5.57 1.88
N THR A 41 -8.53 5.71 3.18
CA THR A 41 -8.94 6.98 3.76
C THR A 41 -7.87 8.06 3.60
N LEU A 42 -6.60 7.74 3.84
CA LEU A 42 -5.51 8.71 3.70
C LEU A 42 -5.10 8.97 2.24
N SER A 43 -5.27 7.98 1.36
CA SER A 43 -4.93 8.14 -0.06
C SER A 43 -5.92 9.03 -0.82
N PHE A 44 -7.16 9.12 -0.34
CA PHE A 44 -8.26 9.75 -1.07
C PHE A 44 -9.02 10.82 -0.27
N GLY A 45 -8.99 10.79 1.06
CA GLY A 45 -9.70 11.74 1.91
C GLY A 45 -8.99 13.09 2.04
N GLY A 46 -9.77 14.18 2.13
CA GLY A 46 -9.26 15.53 2.39
C GLY A 46 -8.68 16.25 1.17
N HIS A 47 -8.75 15.63 -0.01
CA HIS A 47 -8.34 16.26 -1.27
C HIS A 47 -9.52 16.94 -1.97
N LYS A 48 -9.25 18.05 -2.67
CA LYS A 48 -10.26 18.78 -3.46
C LYS A 48 -10.63 18.06 -4.76
N ALA A 49 -9.78 17.15 -5.24
CA ALA A 49 -10.15 16.31 -6.38
C ALA A 49 -11.23 15.34 -5.93
N VAL A 50 -12.34 15.31 -6.68
CA VAL A 50 -13.31 14.23 -6.59
C VAL A 50 -12.52 12.92 -6.61
N VAL A 51 -12.67 12.09 -5.58
CA VAL A 51 -12.26 10.69 -5.63
C VAL A 51 -13.05 10.11 -6.77
N SER A 52 -12.45 10.15 -7.96
CA SER A 52 -13.11 9.86 -9.20
C SER A 52 -12.59 8.50 -9.57
N PRO A 53 -13.26 7.42 -9.14
CA PRO A 53 -12.98 6.12 -9.69
C PRO A 53 -13.35 6.07 -11.18
N ARG A 54 -13.74 7.19 -11.85
CA ARG A 54 -14.13 7.23 -13.26
C ARG A 54 -13.16 6.47 -14.14
N GLY A 55 -11.84 6.63 -14.01
CA GLY A 55 -10.89 5.85 -14.82
C GLY A 55 -11.05 4.34 -14.64
N ALA A 56 -11.16 3.90 -13.38
CA ALA A 56 -11.37 2.49 -13.05
C ALA A 56 -12.79 1.99 -13.42
N LEU A 57 -13.83 2.78 -13.17
CA LEU A 57 -15.23 2.46 -13.48
C LEU A 57 -15.48 2.43 -14.98
N THR A 58 -14.90 3.37 -15.73
CA THR A 58 -14.92 3.39 -17.20
C THR A 58 -14.23 2.14 -17.72
N ARG A 59 -13.05 1.80 -17.21
CA ARG A 59 -12.35 0.58 -17.65
C ARG A 59 -13.11 -0.70 -17.30
N MET A 60 -13.68 -0.78 -16.10
CA MET A 60 -14.55 -1.89 -15.70
C MET A 60 -15.78 -1.99 -16.61
N ARG A 61 -16.36 -0.84 -16.98
CA ARG A 61 -17.51 -0.79 -17.89
C ARG A 61 -17.14 -1.24 -19.30
N GLU A 62 -16.04 -0.77 -19.85
CA GLU A 62 -15.50 -1.22 -21.15
C GLU A 62 -15.26 -2.74 -21.17
N MET A 63 -14.68 -3.30 -20.11
CA MET A 63 -14.46 -4.73 -19.98
C MET A 63 -15.76 -5.53 -19.85
N LEU A 64 -16.79 -4.96 -19.21
CA LEU A 64 -18.12 -5.55 -19.12
C LEU A 64 -18.90 -5.44 -20.44
N ASP A 65 -18.69 -4.40 -21.23
CA ASP A 65 -19.34 -4.26 -22.53
C ASP A 65 -18.64 -5.10 -23.62
N GLY A 66 -17.37 -5.48 -23.41
CA GLY A 66 -16.60 -6.35 -24.30
C GLY A 66 -16.87 -7.86 -24.11
N ASN A 67 -16.35 -8.69 -25.03
CA ASN A 67 -16.53 -10.16 -25.05
C ASN A 67 -15.26 -10.94 -24.62
N GLU A 68 -14.21 -10.24 -24.18
CA GLU A 68 -12.88 -10.81 -23.95
C GLU A 68 -12.71 -11.50 -22.58
N ILE A 69 -13.74 -11.49 -21.73
CA ILE A 69 -13.68 -12.07 -20.38
C ILE A 69 -14.62 -13.27 -20.25
N SER A 70 -14.20 -14.25 -19.45
CA SER A 70 -15.04 -15.40 -19.12
C SER A 70 -16.30 -14.99 -18.36
N GLU A 71 -17.35 -15.80 -18.44
CA GLU A 71 -18.62 -15.54 -17.75
C GLU A 71 -18.45 -15.42 -16.22
N ARG A 72 -17.54 -16.22 -15.64
CA ARG A 72 -17.18 -16.11 -14.23
C ARG A 72 -16.54 -14.76 -13.92
N HIS A 73 -15.61 -14.30 -14.76
CA HIS A 73 -14.95 -13.00 -14.58
C HIS A 73 -15.97 -11.85 -14.75
N ARG A 74 -16.85 -11.94 -15.75
CA ARG A 74 -17.94 -10.98 -15.98
C ARG A 74 -18.82 -10.81 -14.74
N LYS A 75 -19.27 -11.90 -14.12
CA LYS A 75 -20.09 -11.84 -12.89
C LYS A 75 -19.37 -11.15 -11.73
N LEU A 76 -18.09 -11.47 -11.51
CA LEU A 76 -17.29 -10.86 -10.45
C LEU A 76 -17.03 -9.37 -10.72
N LEU A 77 -16.75 -9.02 -11.97
CA LEU A 77 -16.51 -7.64 -12.39
C LEU A 77 -17.78 -6.79 -12.28
N GLN A 78 -18.94 -7.35 -12.65
CA GLN A 78 -20.25 -6.69 -12.49
C GLN A 78 -20.55 -6.42 -11.01
N ALA A 79 -20.35 -7.41 -10.14
CA ALA A 79 -20.54 -7.22 -8.70
C ALA A 79 -19.62 -6.13 -8.13
N LYS A 80 -18.36 -6.06 -8.61
CA LYS A 80 -17.40 -5.01 -8.24
C LYS A 80 -17.85 -3.62 -8.73
N TRP A 81 -18.35 -3.54 -9.97
CA TRP A 81 -18.87 -2.29 -10.55
C TRP A 81 -20.11 -1.80 -9.80
N ASP A 82 -21.08 -2.68 -9.53
CA ASP A 82 -22.31 -2.35 -8.80
C ASP A 82 -22.00 -1.83 -7.39
N MET A 83 -21.05 -2.46 -6.70
CA MET A 83 -20.60 -2.01 -5.38
C MET A 83 -19.96 -0.64 -5.46
N ALA A 84 -19.01 -0.45 -6.39
CA ALA A 84 -18.29 0.81 -6.53
C ALA A 84 -19.21 1.97 -6.96
N ASN A 85 -20.26 1.70 -7.73
CA ASN A 85 -21.21 2.71 -8.20
C ASN A 85 -22.31 3.06 -7.19
N LYS A 86 -22.54 2.21 -6.18
CA LYS A 86 -23.51 2.45 -5.09
C LYS A 86 -22.88 3.11 -3.85
N VAL A 87 -21.56 3.08 -3.73
CA VAL A 87 -20.87 3.63 -2.57
C VAL A 87 -20.59 5.11 -2.81
N ASP A 88 -21.24 5.98 -2.03
CA ASP A 88 -20.77 7.36 -1.90
C ASP A 88 -19.48 7.36 -1.07
N LEU A 89 -18.35 7.43 -1.77
CA LEU A 89 -17.03 7.48 -1.14
C LEU A 89 -16.84 8.77 -0.33
N ASN A 90 -17.47 9.87 -0.71
CA ASN A 90 -17.35 11.14 0.02
C ASN A 90 -18.06 11.05 1.37
N ALA A 91 -19.19 10.34 1.45
CA ALA A 91 -19.87 10.05 2.72
C ALA A 91 -19.02 9.19 3.68
N LYS A 92 -18.05 8.42 3.16
CA LYS A 92 -17.14 7.58 3.95
C LYS A 92 -15.80 8.27 4.29
N LEU A 93 -15.44 9.33 3.58
CA LEU A 93 -14.19 10.07 3.74
C LEU A 93 -14.42 11.37 4.52
N THR A 94 -15.08 11.26 5.67
CA THR A 94 -15.37 12.41 6.53
C THR A 94 -14.09 12.95 7.19
N PRO A 95 -14.08 14.22 7.65
CA PRO A 95 -12.96 14.76 8.42
C PRO A 95 -12.61 13.92 9.66
N GLU A 96 -13.60 13.32 10.32
CA GLU A 96 -13.43 12.43 11.46
C GLU A 96 -12.72 11.13 11.04
N ALA A 97 -13.19 10.48 9.97
CA ALA A 97 -12.57 9.26 9.47
C ALA A 97 -11.10 9.51 9.05
N ILE A 98 -10.82 10.67 8.45
CA ILE A 98 -9.45 11.08 8.10
C ILE A 98 -8.60 11.24 9.35
N ARG A 99 -9.09 11.95 10.37
CA ARG A 99 -8.37 12.16 11.63
C ARG A 99 -8.07 10.85 12.34
N ASP A 100 -9.05 9.94 12.41
CA ASP A 100 -8.87 8.62 13.03
C ASP A 100 -7.85 7.78 12.26
N ALA A 101 -7.89 7.87 10.93
CA ALA A 101 -6.90 7.23 10.08
C ALA A 101 -5.49 7.81 10.30
N GLU A 102 -5.33 9.13 10.42
CA GLU A 102 -4.05 9.78 10.72
C GLU A 102 -3.48 9.31 12.06
N VAL A 103 -4.29 9.29 13.12
CA VAL A 103 -3.90 8.80 14.44
C VAL A 103 -3.45 7.34 14.39
N THR A 104 -4.23 6.50 13.71
CA THR A 104 -3.94 5.06 13.55
C THR A 104 -2.62 4.84 12.83
N HIS A 105 -2.40 5.54 11.71
CA HIS A 105 -1.15 5.42 10.95
C HIS A 105 0.04 5.95 11.73
N LYS A 106 -0.10 7.09 12.42
CA LYS A 106 0.98 7.66 13.21
C LYS A 106 1.44 6.68 14.31
N LYS A 107 0.49 6.08 15.03
CA LYS A 107 0.80 5.06 16.05
C LYS A 107 1.54 3.85 15.46
N PHE A 108 1.11 3.39 14.29
CA PHE A 108 1.79 2.31 13.58
C PHE A 108 3.22 2.70 13.19
N PHE A 109 3.40 3.87 12.57
CA PHE A 109 4.70 4.36 12.11
C PHE A 109 5.68 4.61 13.27
N ASP A 110 5.21 5.24 14.35
CA ASP A 110 6.01 5.46 15.56
C ASP A 110 6.52 4.13 16.13
N ARG A 111 5.70 3.07 16.09
CA ARG A 111 6.10 1.75 16.58
C ARG A 111 7.13 1.09 15.66
N ILE A 112 6.92 1.10 14.35
CA ILE A 112 7.82 0.39 13.43
C ILE A 112 9.18 1.07 13.26
N CYS A 113 9.33 2.33 13.69
CA CYS A 113 10.64 2.98 13.80
C CYS A 113 11.64 2.15 14.64
N GLY A 114 11.15 1.38 15.61
CA GLY A 114 11.99 0.48 16.42
C GLY A 114 12.60 -0.70 15.64
N TYR A 115 12.16 -0.94 14.39
CA TYR A 115 12.71 -1.96 13.51
C TYR A 115 13.61 -1.39 12.41
N LEU A 116 13.82 -0.07 12.38
CA LEU A 116 14.76 0.54 11.43
C LEU A 116 16.19 0.05 11.72
N PRO A 117 17.01 -0.13 10.66
CA PRO A 117 18.37 -0.62 10.83
C PRO A 117 19.23 0.38 11.60
N GLY A 118 20.09 -0.15 12.47
CA GLY A 118 21.10 0.63 13.18
C GLY A 118 22.34 0.91 12.33
N ASN A 119 23.29 1.64 12.93
CA ASN A 119 24.57 1.90 12.29
C ASN A 119 25.40 0.61 12.21
N GLY A 120 25.74 0.18 10.99
CA GLY A 120 26.53 -1.04 10.73
C GLY A 120 25.69 -2.27 10.39
N ASP A 121 24.36 -2.16 10.47
CA ASP A 121 23.44 -3.22 10.05
C ASP A 121 23.20 -3.20 8.53
N GLY A 122 22.44 -4.18 8.03
CA GLY A 122 21.93 -4.15 6.66
C GLY A 122 20.93 -3.00 6.43
N PRO A 123 20.72 -2.57 5.17
CA PRO A 123 19.98 -1.33 4.88
C PRO A 123 18.46 -1.42 5.04
N TRP A 124 17.92 -2.62 5.30
CA TRP A 124 16.48 -2.91 5.35
C TRP A 124 15.97 -3.06 6.78
N MET A 125 14.65 -3.17 6.94
CA MET A 125 14.04 -3.41 8.25
C MET A 125 14.68 -4.61 8.94
N PHE A 126 14.74 -4.56 10.27
CA PHE A 126 15.39 -5.56 11.13
C PHE A 126 16.90 -5.70 10.90
N GLY A 127 17.55 -4.75 10.22
CA GLY A 127 18.98 -4.81 9.91
C GLY A 127 19.31 -5.84 8.82
N LEU A 128 18.33 -6.24 8.01
CA LEU A 128 18.51 -7.25 6.97
C LEU A 128 19.33 -6.71 5.79
N GLN A 129 20.15 -7.59 5.19
CA GLN A 129 20.95 -7.28 4.00
C GLN A 129 20.09 -7.20 2.72
N GLN A 130 18.92 -7.83 2.72
CA GLN A 130 17.96 -7.85 1.63
C GLN A 130 16.59 -7.44 2.15
N PRO A 131 15.72 -6.83 1.32
CA PRO A 131 14.38 -6.45 1.76
C PRO A 131 13.55 -7.70 2.08
N SER A 132 12.82 -7.65 3.19
CA SER A 132 11.83 -8.65 3.53
C SER A 132 10.51 -8.39 2.79
N ALA A 133 9.57 -9.32 2.93
CA ALA A 133 8.19 -9.12 2.52
C ALA A 133 7.60 -7.85 3.17
N PHE A 134 7.91 -7.56 4.44
CA PHE A 134 7.39 -6.37 5.09
C PHE A 134 7.89 -5.08 4.41
N ASP A 135 9.18 -4.99 4.06
CA ASP A 135 9.73 -3.85 3.32
C ASP A 135 9.00 -3.64 1.98
N ALA A 136 8.71 -4.72 1.26
CA ALA A 136 8.02 -4.69 -0.03
C ALA A 136 6.60 -4.10 0.03
N HIS A 137 5.91 -4.22 1.18
CA HIS A 137 4.59 -3.62 1.40
C HIS A 137 4.67 -2.24 2.05
N LEU A 138 5.66 -2.04 2.93
CA LEU A 138 5.84 -0.79 3.65
C LEU A 138 6.31 0.34 2.74
N VAL A 139 7.30 0.11 1.88
CA VAL A 139 7.86 1.19 1.04
C VAL A 139 6.79 1.82 0.15
N PRO A 140 5.95 1.07 -0.61
CA PRO A 140 4.85 1.67 -1.38
C PRO A 140 3.90 2.52 -0.55
N VAL A 141 3.62 2.09 0.69
CA VAL A 141 2.78 2.80 1.65
C VAL A 141 3.39 4.15 2.05
N LEU A 142 4.68 4.17 2.40
CA LEU A 142 5.37 5.38 2.82
C LEU A 142 5.45 6.38 1.66
N VAL A 143 5.83 5.91 0.48
CA VAL A 143 5.94 6.74 -0.71
C VAL A 143 4.56 7.26 -1.13
N ARG A 144 3.51 6.45 -1.01
CA ARG A 144 2.14 6.92 -1.29
C ARG A 144 1.75 8.11 -0.43
N LEU A 145 2.03 8.06 0.88
CA LEU A 145 1.72 9.16 1.78
C LEU A 145 2.48 10.43 1.40
N GLN A 146 3.72 10.32 0.97
CA GLN A 146 4.48 11.45 0.43
C GLN A 146 3.83 11.98 -0.87
N ASP A 147 3.50 11.11 -1.82
CA ASP A 147 2.91 11.46 -3.11
C ASP A 147 1.57 12.20 -2.97
N VAL A 148 0.76 11.86 -1.96
CA VAL A 148 -0.52 12.53 -1.66
C VAL A 148 -0.38 13.71 -0.69
N GLY A 149 0.84 14.19 -0.43
CA GLY A 149 1.07 15.38 0.41
C GLY A 149 0.87 15.15 1.92
N ARG A 150 0.84 13.90 2.37
CA ARG A 150 0.73 13.49 3.78
C ARG A 150 2.05 13.00 4.37
N GLY A 151 3.17 13.36 3.74
CA GLY A 151 4.51 12.98 4.22
C GLY A 151 4.81 13.43 5.65
N ALA A 152 4.16 14.49 6.14
CA ALA A 152 4.28 14.97 7.53
C ALA A 152 3.78 13.98 8.60
N LEU A 153 3.00 12.95 8.20
CA LEU A 153 2.61 11.86 9.10
C LEU A 153 3.76 10.88 9.39
N LEU A 154 4.80 10.89 8.57
CA LEU A 154 5.93 9.98 8.70
C LEU A 154 6.95 10.56 9.71
N PRO A 155 7.39 9.76 10.69
CA PRO A 155 8.63 10.02 11.40
C PRO A 155 9.78 10.26 10.42
N GLY A 156 10.68 11.21 10.74
CA GLY A 156 11.77 11.60 9.82
C GLY A 156 12.64 10.43 9.38
N SER A 157 12.93 9.50 10.29
CA SER A 157 13.70 8.29 10.01
C SER A 157 13.02 7.35 9.00
N LEU A 158 11.68 7.25 9.03
CA LEU A 158 10.90 6.48 8.06
C LEU A 158 10.82 7.20 6.71
N ALA A 159 10.72 8.52 6.71
CA ALA A 159 10.76 9.31 5.48
C ALA A 159 12.12 9.13 4.77
N GLU A 160 13.23 9.19 5.51
CA GLU A 160 14.56 8.93 4.99
C GLU A 160 14.71 7.49 4.48
N TYR A 161 14.18 6.51 5.23
CA TYR A 161 14.15 5.12 4.81
C TYR A 161 13.41 4.94 3.46
N ALA A 162 12.24 5.58 3.29
CA ALA A 162 11.51 5.56 2.03
C ALA A 162 12.31 6.21 0.88
N GLU A 163 12.98 7.34 1.13
CA GLU A 163 13.83 7.98 0.13
C GLU A 163 15.06 7.14 -0.26
N ARG A 164 15.63 6.37 0.68
CA ARG A 164 16.68 5.40 0.35
C ARG A 164 16.12 4.25 -0.51
N ALA A 165 14.97 3.70 -0.13
CA ALA A 165 14.32 2.62 -0.89
C ALA A 165 13.97 3.06 -2.32
N LYS A 166 13.52 4.30 -2.53
CA LYS A 166 13.24 4.85 -3.87
C LYS A 166 14.45 4.92 -4.80
N LYS A 167 15.67 4.95 -4.24
CA LYS A 167 16.92 5.01 -4.99
C LYS A 167 17.45 3.64 -5.39
N THR A 168 16.84 2.55 -4.92
CA THR A 168 17.25 1.21 -5.31
C THR A 168 16.85 0.90 -6.74
N ARG A 169 17.59 -0.01 -7.37
CA ARG A 169 17.35 -0.41 -8.75
C ARG A 169 15.99 -1.08 -8.91
N GLU A 170 15.58 -1.84 -7.91
CA GLU A 170 14.33 -2.59 -7.85
C GLU A 170 13.13 -1.65 -7.85
N TRP A 171 13.18 -0.57 -7.06
CA TRP A 171 12.12 0.43 -7.06
C TRP A 171 12.05 1.16 -8.40
N GLN A 172 13.20 1.60 -8.91
CA GLN A 172 13.28 2.35 -10.16
C GLN A 172 12.82 1.52 -11.36
N SER A 173 13.09 0.21 -11.39
CA SER A 173 12.66 -0.67 -12.48
C SER A 173 11.14 -0.87 -12.51
N VAL A 174 10.50 -0.96 -11.34
CA VAL A 174 9.04 -1.12 -11.23
C VAL A 174 8.31 0.19 -11.48
N MET A 175 8.76 1.27 -10.84
CA MET A 175 8.06 2.55 -10.90
C MET A 175 8.38 3.35 -12.15
N ASN A 176 9.58 3.22 -12.70
CA ASN A 176 10.01 3.93 -13.91
C ASN A 176 9.67 5.45 -13.91
N GLY A 177 9.87 6.11 -12.77
CA GLY A 177 9.56 7.53 -12.57
C GLY A 177 8.08 7.87 -12.33
N LEU A 178 7.17 6.88 -12.35
CA LEU A 178 5.76 7.08 -12.02
C LEU A 178 5.57 7.35 -10.53
N ARG A 179 4.52 8.12 -10.22
CA ARG A 179 4.01 8.23 -8.85
C ARG A 179 3.26 6.97 -8.49
N THR A 180 3.21 6.65 -7.19
CA THR A 180 2.41 5.54 -6.72
C THR A 180 0.92 5.83 -6.89
N THR A 181 0.51 7.10 -6.92
CA THR A 181 -0.88 7.54 -7.08
C THR A 181 -1.18 8.07 -8.49
N MET A 182 -2.42 7.89 -8.94
CA MET A 182 -2.97 8.55 -10.13
C MET A 182 -3.47 9.98 -9.83
N TYR A 183 -3.30 10.45 -8.59
CA TYR A 183 -3.63 11.82 -8.21
C TYR A 183 -2.64 12.81 -8.85
N MET A 184 -3.18 13.67 -9.71
CA MET A 184 -2.53 14.89 -10.17
C MET A 184 -3.08 16.02 -9.30
N GLY A 185 -2.23 16.56 -8.42
CA GLY A 185 -2.55 17.76 -7.64
C GLY A 185 -2.44 19.01 -8.47
#